data_AF-E3MLY8-F1
#
_entry.id   AF-E3MLY8-F1
#
_cell.length_a   1.000
_cell.length_b   1.000
_cell.length_c   1.000
_cell.angle_alpha   90.00
_cell.angle_beta   90.00
_cell.angle_gamma   90.00
#
_symmetry.space_group_name_H-M   'P 1'
#
loop_
_entity.id
_entity.type
_entity.pdbx_description
1 polymer ?
#
loop_
_entity_poly.entity_id
_entity_poly.type
_entity_poly.pdbx_seq_one_letter_code
_entity_poly.pdbx_strand_id
1 'polypeptide(L)'
;MLKTPFWLIFILLNLSDLTSATDQVMVHTFESVLRDSGKQWIIELTYNFNEQETIEDARRITLDAIDNNWKPVTLIPFCAGEGHKEPVLMNPLDQVKQDVETFINYRRALKIYIEQLLQEAIRSEIFDSSELEKIRELFWEVEIRAQTRFSLVEESFFSKLAELYSEEITKKLHAISDEVIDSDSILKTNLSNN
;
A
#
# COMPACT_ATOMS: atom_id res chain seq x y z
N MET A 1 -41.00 -30.97 -14.66
CA MET A 1 -40.41 -30.64 -13.35
C MET A 1 -38.93 -30.37 -13.54
N LEU A 2 -38.43 -29.31 -12.89
CA LEU A 2 -37.05 -28.79 -12.87
C LEU A 2 -35.98 -29.92 -12.73
N LYS A 3 -34.72 -29.79 -13.15
CA LYS A 3 -33.75 -28.70 -12.91
C LYS A 3 -32.58 -28.79 -13.91
N THR A 4 -32.15 -27.65 -14.44
CA THR A 4 -30.73 -27.30 -14.65
C THR A 4 -30.40 -26.17 -13.66
N PRO A 5 -29.16 -25.66 -13.53
CA PRO A 5 -27.82 -26.23 -13.77
C PRO A 5 -26.89 -25.93 -12.56
N PHE A 6 -25.62 -26.34 -12.59
CA PHE A 6 -24.52 -25.44 -12.16
C PHE A 6 -23.19 -26.00 -12.68
N TRP A 7 -22.73 -25.41 -13.77
CA TRP A 7 -21.39 -25.60 -14.31
C TRP A 7 -20.47 -24.65 -13.55
N LEU A 8 -19.58 -25.19 -12.72
CA LEU A 8 -18.47 -24.45 -12.12
C LEU A 8 -17.45 -24.16 -13.24
N ILE A 9 -17.57 -22.98 -13.86
CA ILE A 9 -16.51 -22.43 -14.70
C ILE A 9 -15.51 -21.76 -13.74
N PHE A 10 -14.41 -22.45 -13.48
CA PHE A 10 -13.19 -21.85 -12.93
C PHE A 10 -12.65 -20.87 -14.00
N ILE A 11 -12.95 -19.58 -13.85
CA ILE A 11 -12.29 -18.54 -14.65
C ILE A 11 -10.94 -18.27 -13.98
N LEU A 12 -9.90 -18.95 -14.49
CA LEU A 12 -8.51 -18.51 -14.33
C LEU A 12 -8.32 -17.25 -15.18
N LEU A 13 -8.56 -16.08 -14.60
CA LEU A 13 -8.15 -14.82 -15.20
C LEU A 13 -6.63 -14.71 -15.09
N ASN A 14 -5.96 -14.76 -16.25
CA ASN A 14 -4.57 -14.37 -16.41
C ASN A 14 -4.41 -12.92 -15.95
N LEU A 15 -3.87 -12.72 -14.75
CA LEU A 15 -3.48 -11.43 -14.15
C LEU A 15 -2.08 -10.97 -14.61
N SER A 16 -1.63 -11.43 -15.78
CA SER A 16 -0.22 -11.39 -16.15
C SER A 16 0.22 -10.18 -16.99
N ASP A 17 -0.70 -9.30 -17.42
CA ASP A 17 -0.40 -8.25 -18.40
C ASP A 17 -0.77 -6.82 -17.96
N LEU A 18 -0.73 -6.52 -16.65
CA LEU A 18 -1.07 -5.18 -16.13
C LEU A 18 -0.03 -4.57 -15.18
N THR A 19 1.23 -4.92 -15.35
CA THR A 19 2.30 -4.50 -14.45
C THR A 19 3.40 -3.82 -15.22
N SER A 20 3.51 -2.48 -15.11
CA SER A 20 4.84 -1.85 -15.12
C SER A 20 4.90 -0.36 -14.74
N ALA A 21 3.80 0.41 -14.67
CA ALA A 21 3.94 1.88 -14.56
C ALA A 21 3.14 2.61 -13.46
N THR A 22 2.17 2.00 -12.81
CA THR A 22 1.22 2.76 -11.95
C THR A 22 1.44 2.56 -10.45
N ASP A 23 1.79 1.35 -10.01
CA ASP A 23 2.15 1.07 -8.62
C ASP A 23 3.67 1.22 -8.44
N GLN A 24 4.12 2.41 -8.04
CA GLN A 24 5.53 2.69 -7.74
C GLN A 24 5.64 3.35 -6.37
N VAL A 25 6.57 2.87 -5.56
CA VAL A 25 6.93 3.50 -4.28
C VAL A 25 7.93 4.61 -4.56
N MET A 26 7.72 5.78 -3.92
CA MET A 26 8.63 6.91 -4.04
C MET A 26 9.75 6.85 -2.99
N VAL A 27 10.92 7.40 -3.33
CA VAL A 27 12.09 7.43 -2.43
C VAL A 27 11.75 8.01 -1.06
N HIS A 28 10.99 9.11 -1.03
CA HIS A 28 10.61 9.80 0.21
C HIS A 28 9.73 8.92 1.11
N THR A 29 8.99 7.95 0.56
CA THR A 29 8.23 6.96 1.33
C THR A 29 9.19 6.08 2.12
N PHE A 30 10.23 5.53 1.49
CA PHE A 30 11.26 4.79 2.23
C PHE A 30 12.12 5.66 3.13
N GLU A 31 12.35 6.94 2.82
CA GLU A 31 12.99 7.86 3.78
C GLU A 31 12.17 8.01 5.08
N SER A 32 10.84 7.97 4.99
CA SER A 32 9.96 8.08 6.17
C SER A 32 9.97 6.82 7.05
N VAL A 33 10.14 5.64 6.43
CA VAL A 33 10.18 4.32 7.09
C VAL A 33 11.60 4.03 7.61
N LEU A 34 12.63 4.26 6.79
CA LEU A 34 14.04 3.97 7.07
C LEU A 34 14.79 5.22 7.53
N ARG A 35 14.33 5.80 8.63
CA ARG A 35 14.91 7.03 9.19
C ARG A 35 16.40 6.89 9.48
N ASP A 36 17.14 7.99 9.31
CA ASP A 36 18.58 8.09 9.61
C ASP A 36 19.51 7.24 8.73
N SER A 37 19.02 6.74 7.59
CA SER A 37 19.84 6.00 6.62
C SER A 37 20.49 6.90 5.58
N GLY A 38 21.52 6.38 4.91
CA GLY A 38 22.16 7.09 3.80
C GLY A 38 21.21 7.25 2.61
N LYS A 39 20.99 8.48 2.15
CA LYS A 39 20.06 8.81 1.05
C LYS A 39 20.30 7.98 -0.22
N GLN A 40 21.55 7.74 -0.59
CA GLN A 40 21.90 6.95 -1.78
C GLN A 40 21.43 5.50 -1.67
N TRP A 41 21.59 4.89 -0.50
CA TRP A 41 21.13 3.52 -0.26
C TRP A 41 19.60 3.42 -0.29
N ILE A 42 18.89 4.42 0.24
CA ILE A 42 17.42 4.48 0.17
C ILE A 42 16.94 4.57 -1.29
N ILE A 43 17.62 5.37 -2.12
CA ILE A 43 17.32 5.49 -3.56
C ILE A 43 17.46 4.12 -4.24
N GLU A 44 18.60 3.43 -4.06
CA GLU A 44 18.86 2.11 -4.64
C GLU A 44 17.86 1.06 -4.16
N LEU A 45 17.54 1.07 -2.87
CA LEU A 45 16.53 0.18 -2.29
C LEU A 45 15.13 0.41 -2.87
N THR A 46 14.77 1.67 -3.11
CA THR A 46 13.48 2.03 -3.74
C THR A 46 13.39 1.47 -5.16
N TYR A 47 14.45 1.63 -5.96
CA TYR A 47 14.49 1.06 -7.31
C TYR A 47 14.40 -0.46 -7.29
N ASN A 48 15.21 -1.12 -6.46
CA ASN A 48 15.19 -2.58 -6.35
C ASN A 48 13.82 -3.10 -5.89
N PHE A 49 13.14 -2.40 -4.98
CA PHE A 49 11.78 -2.74 -4.55
C PHE A 49 10.78 -2.66 -5.70
N ASN A 50 10.81 -1.56 -6.46
CA ASN A 50 9.89 -1.31 -7.57
C ASN A 50 10.12 -2.21 -8.79
N GLU A 51 11.32 -2.78 -8.95
CA GLU A 51 11.64 -3.73 -10.02
C GLU A 51 11.03 -5.13 -9.80
N GLN A 52 10.54 -5.42 -8.59
CA GLN A 52 10.00 -6.75 -8.30
C GLN A 52 8.56 -6.90 -8.79
N GLU A 53 8.27 -8.05 -9.39
CA GLU A 53 6.93 -8.39 -9.87
C GLU A 53 5.98 -8.74 -8.72
N THR A 54 6.50 -9.33 -7.64
CA THR A 54 5.70 -9.79 -6.49
C THR A 54 6.05 -9.01 -5.22
N ILE A 55 5.05 -8.83 -4.34
CA ILE A 55 5.26 -8.15 -3.06
C ILE A 55 6.12 -9.00 -2.11
N GLU A 56 6.06 -10.32 -2.23
CA GLU A 56 6.88 -11.26 -1.47
C GLU A 56 8.37 -11.17 -1.85
N ASP A 57 8.71 -11.03 -3.13
CA ASP A 57 10.09 -10.81 -3.57
C ASP A 57 10.59 -9.43 -3.17
N ALA A 58 9.75 -8.41 -3.32
CA ALA A 58 10.04 -7.05 -2.85
C ALA A 58 10.37 -7.07 -1.35
N ARG A 59 9.54 -7.76 -0.55
CA ARG A 59 9.76 -7.95 0.89
C ARG A 59 11.09 -8.63 1.18
N ARG A 60 11.38 -9.75 0.51
CA ARG A 60 12.62 -10.51 0.73
C ARG A 60 13.85 -9.64 0.46
N ILE A 61 13.90 -8.98 -0.69
CA ILE A 61 15.03 -8.14 -1.09
C ILE A 61 15.19 -6.95 -0.14
N THR A 62 14.08 -6.32 0.29
CA THR A 62 14.16 -5.21 1.23
C THR A 62 14.69 -5.62 2.59
N LEU A 63 14.20 -6.73 3.15
CA LEU A 63 14.67 -7.23 4.43
C LEU A 63 16.12 -7.71 4.37
N ASP A 64 16.51 -8.41 3.30
CA ASP A 64 17.90 -8.82 3.06
C ASP A 64 18.83 -7.60 2.94
N ALA A 65 18.38 -6.53 2.26
CA ALA A 65 19.15 -5.30 2.16
C ALA A 65 19.33 -4.62 3.53
N ILE A 66 18.29 -4.60 4.37
CA ILE A 66 18.37 -4.07 5.74
C ILE A 66 19.32 -4.89 6.59
N ASP A 67 19.22 -6.23 6.57
CA ASP A 67 20.09 -7.10 7.36
C ASP A 67 21.58 -6.92 7.00
N ASN A 68 21.89 -6.63 5.73
CA ASN A 68 23.26 -6.45 5.26
C ASN A 68 23.83 -5.03 5.45
N ASN A 69 22.97 -3.99 5.45
CA ASN A 69 23.43 -2.60 5.38
C ASN A 69 23.07 -1.76 6.61
N TRP A 70 22.10 -2.18 7.42
CA TRP A 70 21.63 -1.39 8.54
C TRP A 70 22.64 -1.32 9.68
N LYS A 71 22.87 -0.11 10.18
CA LYS A 71 23.72 0.13 11.35
C LYS A 71 22.94 0.94 12.38
N PRO A 72 22.61 0.35 13.54
CA PRO A 72 21.94 1.08 14.59
C PRO A 72 22.78 2.26 15.08
N VAL A 73 22.11 3.39 15.30
CA VAL A 73 22.65 4.64 15.78
C VAL A 73 22.35 4.74 17.27
N THR A 74 23.40 5.03 18.03
CA THR A 74 23.27 5.31 19.46
C THR A 74 23.56 6.79 19.69
N LEU A 75 22.65 7.50 20.36
CA LEU A 75 22.80 8.92 20.68
C LEU A 75 22.83 9.13 22.19
N ILE A 76 23.64 10.08 22.64
CA ILE A 76 23.59 10.55 24.03
C ILE A 76 22.59 11.70 24.07
N PRO A 77 21.51 11.62 24.87
CA PRO A 77 20.53 12.69 24.94
C PRO A 77 21.18 13.99 25.43
N PHE A 78 21.19 15.03 24.59
CA PHE A 78 21.87 16.29 24.88
C PHE A 78 21.29 17.01 26.12
N CYS A 79 20.00 16.81 26.40
CA CYS A 79 19.27 17.44 27.49
C CYS A 79 19.05 16.55 28.73
N ALA A 80 19.68 15.37 28.81
CA ALA A 80 19.58 14.54 30.01
C ALA A 80 20.30 15.21 31.19
N GLY A 81 19.63 15.25 32.36
CA GLY A 81 20.21 15.75 33.59
C GLY A 81 21.52 15.04 33.96
N GLU A 82 22.38 15.69 34.75
CA GLU A 82 23.62 15.07 35.23
C GLU A 82 23.31 13.73 35.90
N GLY A 83 23.91 12.64 35.40
CA GLY A 83 23.66 11.26 35.85
C GLY A 83 22.71 10.43 34.95
N HIS A 84 22.04 11.03 33.96
CA HIS A 84 21.10 10.33 33.06
C HIS A 84 21.55 10.32 31.57
N LYS A 85 22.83 10.57 31.31
CA LYS A 85 23.43 10.60 29.96
C LYS A 85 23.76 9.19 29.44
N GLU A 86 22.85 8.24 29.61
CA GLU A 86 23.03 6.91 29.04
C GLU A 86 22.77 6.95 27.53
N PRO A 87 23.62 6.31 26.70
CA PRO A 87 23.39 6.22 25.27
C PRO A 87 22.08 5.47 24.96
N VAL A 88 21.24 6.05 24.10
CA VAL A 88 19.96 5.47 23.67
C VAL A 88 20.07 4.99 22.23
N LEU A 89 19.62 3.76 21.98
CA LEU A 89 19.50 3.19 20.64
C LEU A 89 18.26 3.77 19.96
N MET A 90 18.45 4.59 18.92
CA MET A 90 17.35 5.34 18.29
C MET A 90 16.57 4.52 17.27
N ASN A 91 17.23 3.57 16.63
CA ASN A 91 16.73 2.82 15.48
C ASN A 91 17.18 1.35 15.54
N PRO A 92 16.73 0.59 16.56
CA PRO A 92 17.06 -0.82 16.68
C PRO A 92 16.63 -1.59 15.42
N LEU A 93 17.49 -2.51 14.98
CA LEU A 93 17.27 -3.30 13.76
C LEU A 93 15.89 -3.96 13.73
N ASP A 94 15.47 -4.57 14.84
CA ASP A 94 14.18 -5.26 14.93
C ASP A 94 13.00 -4.31 14.72
N GLN A 95 13.07 -3.09 15.27
CA GLN A 95 12.03 -2.08 15.06
C GLN A 95 11.99 -1.63 13.60
N VAL A 96 13.15 -1.41 12.99
CA VAL A 96 13.25 -1.01 11.58
C VAL A 96 12.68 -2.08 10.65
N LYS A 97 12.98 -3.35 10.93
CA LYS A 97 12.36 -4.47 10.20
C LYS A 97 10.85 -4.50 10.42
N GLN A 98 10.38 -4.27 11.64
CA GLN A 98 8.94 -4.20 11.93
C GLN A 98 8.24 -3.05 11.18
N ASP A 99 8.85 -1.87 11.12
CA ASP A 99 8.31 -0.71 10.42
C ASP A 99 8.21 -0.97 8.90
N VAL A 100 9.24 -1.61 8.35
CA VAL A 100 9.29 -2.01 6.93
C VAL A 100 8.26 -3.09 6.62
N GLU A 101 8.11 -4.09 7.49
CA GLU A 101 7.06 -5.12 7.37
C GLU A 101 5.66 -4.49 7.40
N THR A 102 5.44 -3.53 8.30
CA THR A 102 4.18 -2.79 8.40
C THR A 102 3.90 -2.05 7.09
N PHE A 103 4.91 -1.37 6.53
CA PHE A 103 4.80 -0.70 5.24
C PHE A 103 4.48 -1.66 4.09
N ILE A 104 5.16 -2.81 4.02
CA ILE A 104 4.95 -3.80 2.97
C ILE A 104 3.54 -4.39 3.07
N ASN A 105 3.07 -4.70 4.28
CA ASN A 105 1.71 -5.19 4.52
C ASN A 105 0.66 -4.14 4.15
N TYR A 106 0.92 -2.87 4.45
CA TYR A 106 0.10 -1.75 3.98
C TYR A 106 0.04 -1.70 2.44
N ARG A 107 1.19 -1.77 1.75
CA ARG A 107 1.22 -1.76 0.28
C ARG A 107 0.47 -2.93 -0.33
N ARG A 108 0.62 -4.13 0.26
CA ARG A 108 -0.17 -5.31 -0.11
C ARG A 108 -1.67 -5.06 0.05
N ALA A 109 -2.08 -4.48 1.19
CA ALA A 109 -3.47 -4.19 1.45
C ALA A 109 -4.05 -3.18 0.44
N LEU A 110 -3.30 -2.13 0.06
CA LEU A 110 -3.73 -1.20 -0.99
C LEU A 110 -3.98 -1.88 -2.33
N LYS A 111 -3.07 -2.78 -2.75
CA LYS A 111 -3.23 -3.58 -3.99
C LYS A 111 -4.50 -4.42 -3.96
N ILE A 112 -4.75 -5.10 -2.84
CA ILE A 112 -5.95 -5.92 -2.65
C ILE A 112 -7.20 -5.04 -2.67
N TYR A 113 -7.18 -3.93 -1.93
CA TYR A 113 -8.30 -3.00 -1.82
C TYR A 113 -8.73 -2.45 -3.17
N ILE A 114 -7.80 -1.88 -3.95
CA ILE A 114 -8.17 -1.27 -5.23
C ILE A 114 -8.69 -2.32 -6.21
N GLU A 115 -8.12 -3.52 -6.22
CA GLU A 115 -8.60 -4.58 -7.11
C GLU A 115 -10.00 -5.09 -6.70
N GLN A 116 -10.24 -5.31 -5.41
CA GLN A 116 -11.57 -5.70 -4.92
C GLN A 116 -12.62 -4.61 -5.16
N LEU A 117 -12.29 -3.35 -4.88
CA LEU A 117 -13.17 -2.21 -5.13
C LEU A 117 -13.59 -2.13 -6.60
N LEU A 118 -12.63 -2.27 -7.52
CA LEU A 118 -12.89 -2.21 -8.96
C LEU A 118 -13.72 -3.41 -9.45
N GLN A 119 -13.46 -4.61 -8.95
CA GLN A 119 -14.25 -5.80 -9.27
C GLN A 119 -15.71 -5.65 -8.82
N GLU A 120 -15.91 -5.18 -7.59
CA GLU A 120 -17.25 -4.94 -7.02
C GLU A 120 -17.98 -3.79 -7.73
N ALA A 121 -17.25 -2.76 -8.17
CA ALA A 121 -17.82 -1.67 -8.96
C ALA A 121 -18.35 -2.13 -10.32
N ILE A 122 -17.68 -3.07 -11.00
CA ILE A 122 -18.19 -3.69 -12.23
C ILE A 122 -19.39 -4.57 -11.93
N ARG A 123 -19.29 -5.42 -10.90
CA ARG A 123 -20.36 -6.33 -10.51
C ARG A 123 -21.65 -5.57 -10.18
N SER A 124 -21.51 -4.35 -9.66
CA SER A 124 -22.59 -3.44 -9.31
C SER A 124 -22.99 -2.48 -10.42
N GLU A 125 -22.45 -2.65 -11.64
CA GLU A 125 -22.74 -1.83 -12.83
C GLU A 125 -22.50 -0.32 -12.60
N ILE A 126 -21.52 0.02 -11.75
CA ILE A 126 -21.11 1.42 -11.52
C ILE A 126 -20.19 1.91 -12.63
N PHE A 127 -19.25 1.05 -13.04
CA PHE A 127 -18.27 1.33 -14.09
C PHE A 127 -18.23 0.21 -15.11
N ASP A 128 -17.93 0.59 -16.36
CA ASP A 128 -17.58 -0.35 -17.40
C ASP A 128 -16.12 -0.82 -17.25
N SER A 129 -15.82 -2.02 -17.75
CA SER A 129 -14.46 -2.58 -17.72
C SER A 129 -13.42 -1.68 -18.40
N SER A 130 -13.84 -0.82 -19.34
CA SER A 130 -12.96 0.15 -20.02
C SER A 130 -12.49 1.28 -19.12
N GLU A 131 -13.14 1.53 -17.98
CA GLU A 131 -12.79 2.63 -17.07
C GLU A 131 -11.84 2.22 -15.95
N LEU A 132 -11.67 0.91 -15.70
CA LEU A 132 -10.90 0.42 -14.56
C LEU A 132 -9.47 0.92 -14.52
N GLU A 133 -8.78 0.93 -15.66
CA GLU A 133 -7.38 1.33 -15.69
C GLU A 133 -7.23 2.80 -15.30
N LYS A 134 -8.12 3.65 -15.79
CA LYS A 134 -8.13 5.07 -15.44
C LYS A 134 -8.39 5.28 -13.93
N ILE A 135 -9.28 4.49 -13.34
CA ILE A 135 -9.60 4.60 -11.90
C ILE A 135 -8.43 4.06 -11.06
N ARG A 136 -7.80 2.96 -11.50
CA ARG A 136 -6.60 2.39 -10.87
C ARG A 136 -5.44 3.39 -10.91
N GLU A 137 -5.20 4.03 -12.06
CA GLU A 137 -4.21 5.09 -12.23
C GLU A 137 -4.48 6.26 -11.29
N LEU A 138 -5.73 6.72 -11.20
CA LEU A 138 -6.14 7.82 -10.31
C LEU A 138 -5.85 7.49 -8.84
N PHE A 139 -6.14 6.26 -8.42
CA PHE A 139 -5.87 5.80 -7.06
C PHE A 139 -4.38 5.89 -6.72
N TRP A 140 -3.51 5.37 -7.59
CA TRP A 140 -2.07 5.41 -7.35
C TRP A 140 -1.47 6.82 -7.47
N GLU A 141 -2.01 7.68 -8.34
CA GLU A 141 -1.60 9.09 -8.41
C GLU A 141 -1.87 9.83 -7.09
N VAL A 142 -3.00 9.53 -6.44
CA VAL A 142 -3.35 10.07 -5.13
C VAL A 142 -2.45 9.50 -4.04
N GLU A 143 -2.24 8.19 -4.04
CA GLU A 143 -1.45 7.52 -3.01
C GLU A 143 0.00 8.04 -2.95
N ILE A 144 0.63 8.25 -4.12
CA ILE A 144 1.97 8.83 -4.24
C ILE A 144 2.10 10.18 -3.50
N ARG A 145 1.00 10.91 -3.31
CA ARG A 145 0.98 12.24 -2.66
C ARG A 145 0.57 12.19 -1.18
N ALA A 146 -0.14 11.16 -0.75
CA ALA A 146 -0.84 11.13 0.54
C ALA A 146 0.00 10.58 1.73
N GLN A 147 1.27 10.22 1.51
CA GLN A 147 2.24 9.87 2.57
C GLN A 147 1.71 8.86 3.62
N THR A 148 1.47 7.63 3.16
CA THR A 148 1.26 6.38 3.92
C THR A 148 0.02 6.23 4.81
N ARG A 149 -0.92 7.19 4.86
CA ARG A 149 -2.16 7.02 5.63
C ARG A 149 -3.35 6.70 4.74
N PHE A 150 -4.04 5.59 4.99
CA PHE A 150 -5.11 5.16 4.11
C PHE A 150 -6.26 6.16 4.06
N SER A 151 -6.69 6.69 5.22
CA SER A 151 -7.77 7.68 5.31
C SER A 151 -7.56 8.90 4.41
N LEU A 152 -6.30 9.39 4.30
CA LEU A 152 -5.97 10.52 3.43
C LEU A 152 -5.98 10.12 1.94
N VAL A 153 -5.55 8.90 1.63
CA VAL A 153 -5.63 8.33 0.27
C VAL A 153 -7.09 8.21 -0.14
N GLU A 154 -7.92 7.63 0.71
CA GLU A 154 -9.35 7.40 0.47
C GLU A 154 -10.09 8.72 0.26
N GLU A 155 -9.96 9.68 1.18
CA GLU A 155 -10.60 11.00 1.07
C GLU A 155 -10.19 11.70 -0.24
N SER A 156 -8.89 11.73 -0.55
CA SER A 156 -8.37 12.39 -1.75
C SER A 156 -8.82 11.68 -3.03
N PHE A 157 -8.88 10.35 -3.02
CA PHE A 157 -9.32 9.54 -4.15
C PHE A 157 -10.80 9.77 -4.46
N PHE A 158 -11.66 9.72 -3.44
CA PHE A 158 -13.09 9.98 -3.62
C PHE A 158 -13.39 11.44 -3.96
N SER A 159 -12.61 12.40 -3.42
CA SER A 159 -12.69 13.80 -3.84
C SER A 159 -12.39 13.96 -5.33
N LYS A 160 -11.32 13.34 -5.83
CA LYS A 160 -10.98 13.37 -7.26
C LYS A 160 -12.01 12.65 -8.13
N LEU A 161 -12.57 11.54 -7.66
CA LEU A 161 -13.63 10.84 -8.39
C LEU A 161 -14.88 11.72 -8.51
N ALA A 162 -15.26 12.46 -7.47
CA ALA A 162 -16.40 13.37 -7.51
C ALA A 162 -16.22 14.53 -8.50
N GLU A 163 -14.98 14.92 -8.82
CA GLU A 163 -14.69 15.91 -9.87
C GLU A 163 -14.87 15.35 -11.29
N LEU A 164 -14.63 14.04 -11.45
CA LEU A 164 -14.64 13.35 -12.75
C LEU A 164 -15.98 12.66 -13.08
N TYR A 165 -16.73 12.30 -12.04
CA TYR A 165 -17.96 11.51 -12.11
C TYR A 165 -19.10 12.18 -11.34
N SER A 166 -20.31 11.64 -11.45
CA SER A 166 -21.45 12.18 -10.70
C SER A 166 -21.32 11.91 -9.20
N GLU A 167 -21.96 12.76 -8.39
CA GLU A 167 -22.05 12.57 -6.94
C GLU A 167 -22.73 11.22 -6.59
N GLU A 168 -23.67 10.77 -7.42
CA GLU A 168 -24.34 9.47 -7.25
C GLU A 168 -23.38 8.29 -7.42
N ILE A 169 -22.56 8.30 -8.49
CA ILE A 169 -21.55 7.26 -8.75
C ILE A 169 -20.56 7.20 -7.58
N THR A 170 -20.08 8.37 -7.15
CA THR A 170 -19.11 8.47 -6.06
C THR A 170 -19.67 7.92 -4.75
N LYS A 171 -20.92 8.23 -4.40
CA LYS A 171 -21.59 7.68 -3.20
C LYS A 171 -21.77 6.17 -3.25
N LYS A 172 -22.15 5.63 -4.41
CA LYS A 172 -22.29 4.17 -4.58
C LYS A 172 -20.94 3.47 -4.41
N LEU A 173 -19.89 4.02 -5.02
CA LEU A 173 -18.55 3.46 -4.89
C LEU A 173 -18.02 3.55 -3.46
N HIS A 174 -18.32 4.64 -2.74
CA HIS A 174 -17.94 4.77 -1.33
C HIS A 174 -18.61 3.71 -0.46
N ALA A 175 -19.89 3.41 -0.69
CA ALA A 175 -20.57 2.33 0.03
C ALA A 175 -19.94 0.95 -0.24
N ILE A 176 -19.47 0.71 -1.47
CA ILE A 176 -18.71 -0.50 -1.80
C ILE A 176 -17.34 -0.50 -1.10
N SER A 177 -16.65 0.64 -1.02
CA SER A 177 -15.38 0.76 -0.26
C SER A 177 -15.56 0.28 1.17
N ASP A 178 -16.57 0.80 1.86
CA ASP A 178 -16.87 0.44 3.25
C ASP A 178 -17.10 -1.08 3.38
N GLU A 179 -17.88 -1.68 2.47
CA GLU A 179 -18.16 -3.13 2.46
C GLU A 179 -16.92 -3.97 2.17
N VAL A 180 -16.09 -3.55 1.21
CA VAL A 180 -14.82 -4.22 0.86
C VAL A 180 -13.87 -4.24 2.06
N ILE A 181 -13.71 -3.11 2.74
CA ILE A 181 -12.83 -3.01 3.91
C ILE A 181 -13.36 -3.86 5.07
N ASP A 182 -14.67 -3.82 5.34
CA ASP A 182 -15.26 -4.54 6.46
C ASP A 182 -15.33 -6.05 6.27
N SER A 183 -15.40 -6.52 5.03
CA SER A 183 -15.49 -7.94 4.69
C SER A 183 -14.14 -8.65 4.63
N ASP A 184 -13.04 -7.92 4.44
CA ASP A 184 -11.68 -8.49 4.36
C ASP A 184 -10.84 -8.15 5.60
N SER A 185 -10.53 -9.18 6.39
CA SER A 185 -9.73 -9.02 7.63
C SER A 185 -8.31 -8.47 7.40
N ILE A 186 -7.71 -8.71 6.24
CA ILE A 186 -6.39 -8.19 5.89
C ILE A 186 -6.51 -6.68 5.66
N LEU A 187 -7.52 -6.25 4.91
CA LEU A 187 -7.78 -4.83 4.66
C LEU A 187 -8.08 -4.10 5.96
N LYS A 188 -9.04 -4.60 6.73
CA LYS A 188 -9.40 -4.03 8.04
C LYS A 188 -8.22 -3.88 8.98
N THR A 189 -7.31 -4.87 9.01
CA THR A 189 -6.14 -4.81 9.90
C THR A 189 -5.08 -3.83 9.39
N ASN A 190 -4.82 -3.80 8.09
CA ASN A 190 -3.64 -3.08 7.56
C ASN A 190 -3.96 -1.66 7.08
N LEU A 191 -5.22 -1.36 6.75
CA LEU A 191 -5.66 -0.04 6.33
C LEU A 191 -6.21 0.81 7.49
N SER A 192 -6.81 0.21 8.52
CA SER A 192 -7.32 0.97 9.67
C SER A 192 -6.23 1.37 10.68
N ASN A 193 -5.05 0.74 10.64
CA ASN A 193 -3.95 0.97 11.57
C ASN A 193 -2.86 1.92 11.04
N ASN A 194 -3.03 2.49 9.84
CA ASN A 194 -2.09 3.43 9.19
C ASN A 194 -2.79 4.74 8.78
#